data_AF-A0AAU4MAQ1-F1
#
_entry.id   AF-A0AAU4MAQ1-F1
#
_cell.length_a   1.000
_cell.length_b   1.000
_cell.length_c   1.000
_cell.angle_alpha   90.00
_cell.angle_beta   90.00
_cell.angle_gamma   90.00
#
_symmetry.space_group_name_H-M   'P 1'
#
loop_
_entity.id
_entity.type
_entity.pdbx_description
1 polymer ?
#
loop_
_entity_poly.entity_id
_entity_poly.type
_entity_poly.pdbx_seq_one_letter_code
_entity_poly.pdbx_strand_id
1 'polypeptide(L)'
;MRLSRGQAVAGVVRVSMRAVGLPEVPEQTALVAAAAFPKGTLAMRVRERLAEVFADEPFASAFGVRGAPGLPPGMLALVTVLQFAENLTDRQAAGMVARAIDWKYAVLRHEAPSLRARVRDPCRWSVAAD
;
A
#
# COMPACT_ATOMS: atom_id res chain seq x y z
N MET A 1 -17.68 -45.27 -8.76
CA MET A 1 -18.16 -44.58 -7.53
C MET A 1 -16.93 -44.13 -6.74
N ARG A 2 -16.48 -42.89 -6.91
CA ARG A 2 -15.30 -42.32 -6.23
C ARG A 2 -15.75 -41.15 -5.36
N LEU A 3 -15.41 -41.24 -4.09
CA LEU A 3 -15.79 -40.32 -3.03
C LEU A 3 -15.12 -38.95 -3.21
N SER A 4 -15.97 -37.92 -3.11
CA SER A 4 -15.78 -36.62 -2.48
C SER A 4 -14.33 -36.19 -2.16
N ARG A 5 -13.82 -35.19 -2.89
CA ARG A 5 -12.84 -34.25 -2.34
C ARG A 5 -13.63 -33.07 -1.78
N GLY A 6 -13.72 -33.02 -0.46
CA GLY A 6 -14.22 -31.85 0.25
C GLY A 6 -13.44 -30.62 -0.20
N GLN A 7 -14.15 -29.63 -0.72
CA GLN A 7 -13.56 -28.34 -0.99
C GLN A 7 -13.13 -27.75 0.35
N ALA A 8 -11.84 -27.48 0.49
CA ALA A 8 -11.34 -26.65 1.57
C ALA A 8 -11.98 -25.28 1.39
N VAL A 9 -13.04 -25.01 2.15
CA VAL A 9 -13.50 -23.65 2.39
C VAL A 9 -12.29 -22.89 2.91
N ALA A 10 -11.87 -21.86 2.16
CA ALA A 10 -10.76 -20.99 2.55
C ALA A 10 -11.01 -20.56 4.00
N GLY A 11 -10.20 -21.06 4.93
CA GLY A 11 -10.38 -20.79 6.35
C GLY A 11 -10.34 -19.28 6.58
N VAL A 12 -11.28 -18.77 7.39
CA VAL A 12 -11.29 -17.36 7.79
C VAL A 12 -9.96 -17.05 8.46
N VAL A 13 -9.08 -16.33 7.75
CA VAL A 13 -7.81 -15.87 8.30
C VAL A 13 -8.15 -14.77 9.30
N ARG A 14 -7.91 -15.03 10.59
CA ARG A 14 -7.96 -13.96 11.58
C ARG A 14 -6.75 -13.05 11.38
N VAL A 15 -7.02 -11.76 11.24
CA VAL A 15 -6.03 -10.71 11.05
C VAL A 15 -5.94 -9.89 12.33
N SER A 16 -4.73 -9.49 12.71
CA SER A 16 -4.48 -8.56 13.81
C SER A 16 -3.94 -7.23 13.28
N MET A 17 -4.31 -6.14 13.96
CA MET A 17 -3.84 -4.80 13.63
C MET A 17 -2.47 -4.55 14.28
N ARG A 18 -1.57 -3.93 13.52
CA ARG A 18 -0.41 -3.23 14.06
C ARG A 18 -0.55 -1.77 13.65
N ALA A 19 -0.98 -0.92 14.57
CA ALA A 19 -1.10 0.51 14.32
C ALA A 19 0.30 1.08 14.10
N VAL A 20 0.51 1.66 12.94
CA VAL A 20 1.77 2.35 12.58
C VAL A 20 1.46 3.72 11.97
N GLY A 21 0.20 4.04 11.69
CA GLY A 21 -0.20 5.28 11.03
C GLY A 21 0.27 5.32 9.57
N LEU A 22 0.15 6.48 8.93
CA LEU A 22 0.79 6.67 7.63
C LEU A 22 2.31 6.81 7.83
N PRO A 23 3.09 5.89 7.25
CA PRO A 23 4.52 5.82 7.48
C PRO A 23 5.29 6.93 6.74
N GLU A 24 6.52 7.20 7.19
CA GLU A 24 7.42 8.15 6.52
C GLU A 24 7.70 7.72 5.07
N VAL A 25 7.77 8.70 4.15
CA VAL A 25 8.19 8.42 2.77
C VAL A 25 9.69 8.21 2.77
N PRO A 26 10.20 7.13 2.16
CA PRO A 26 11.62 7.02 1.86
C PRO A 26 12.09 8.23 1.04
N GLU A 27 13.23 8.82 1.43
CA GLU A 27 13.79 10.03 0.78
C GLU A 27 13.86 9.89 -0.75
N GLN A 28 14.35 8.74 -1.23
CA GLN A 28 14.44 8.48 -2.67
C GLN A 28 13.07 8.54 -3.38
N THR A 29 12.01 8.01 -2.75
CA THR A 29 10.65 8.08 -3.31
C THR A 29 10.16 9.53 -3.35
N ALA A 30 10.44 10.33 -2.31
CA ALA A 30 10.10 11.75 -2.29
C ALA A 30 10.81 12.54 -3.40
N LEU A 31 12.11 12.29 -3.60
CA LEU A 31 12.90 12.92 -4.66
C LEU A 31 12.35 12.57 -6.05
N VAL A 32 12.09 11.28 -6.32
CA VAL A 32 11.56 10.87 -7.64
C VAL A 32 10.15 11.41 -7.85
N ALA A 33 9.27 11.38 -6.84
CA ALA A 33 7.92 11.92 -6.95
C ALA A 33 7.92 13.43 -7.22
N ALA A 34 8.76 14.20 -6.51
CA ALA A 34 8.90 15.64 -6.72
C ALA A 34 9.44 15.97 -8.11
N ALA A 35 10.41 15.19 -8.62
CA ALA A 35 10.96 15.37 -9.97
C ALA A 35 9.93 15.01 -11.05
N ALA A 36 9.16 13.93 -10.88
CA ALA A 36 8.14 13.50 -11.82
C ALA A 36 6.91 14.44 -11.84
N PHE A 37 6.57 15.02 -10.67
CA PHE A 37 5.42 15.90 -10.51
C PHE A 37 5.81 17.20 -9.79
N PRO A 38 6.47 18.16 -10.48
CA PRO A 38 6.92 19.40 -9.85
C PRO A 38 5.81 20.27 -9.25
N LYS A 39 4.57 20.12 -9.76
CA LYS A 39 3.38 20.81 -9.24
C LYS A 39 2.60 19.98 -8.19
N GLY A 40 3.06 18.77 -7.91
CA GLY A 40 2.39 17.76 -7.10
C GLY A 40 1.11 17.20 -7.75
N THR A 41 0.64 16.08 -7.21
CA THR A 41 -0.63 15.44 -7.59
C THR A 41 -1.64 15.50 -6.45
N LEU A 42 -2.87 15.04 -6.69
CA LEU A 42 -3.87 14.92 -5.62
C LEU A 42 -3.37 13.98 -4.52
N ALA A 43 -2.87 12.80 -4.91
CA ALA A 43 -2.30 11.82 -3.99
C ALA A 43 -1.21 12.41 -3.08
N MET A 44 -0.28 13.18 -3.66
CA MET A 44 0.77 13.86 -2.89
C MET A 44 0.19 14.90 -1.92
N ARG A 45 -0.75 15.74 -2.37
CA ARG A 45 -1.36 16.77 -1.50
C ARG A 45 -2.21 16.18 -0.37
N VAL A 46 -2.94 15.11 -0.65
CA VAL A 46 -3.73 14.41 0.38
C VAL A 46 -2.81 13.85 1.45
N ARG A 47 -1.69 13.23 1.05
CA ARG A 47 -0.70 12.77 2.02
C ARG A 47 -0.15 13.90 2.88
N GLU A 48 0.33 14.99 2.27
CA GLU A 48 0.96 16.08 3.05
C GLU A 48 -0.01 16.83 3.98
N ARG A 49 -1.30 16.86 3.66
CA ARG A 49 -2.28 17.66 4.42
C ARG A 49 -3.19 16.85 5.33
N LEU A 50 -3.43 15.59 4.99
CA LEU A 50 -4.45 14.76 5.63
C LEU A 50 -3.88 13.46 6.17
N ALA A 51 -2.55 13.26 6.21
CA ALA A 51 -1.97 12.02 6.68
C ALA A 51 -2.46 11.61 8.07
N GLU A 52 -2.57 12.57 8.99
CA GLU A 52 -3.02 12.33 10.36
C GLU A 52 -4.49 11.85 10.45
N VAL A 53 -5.33 12.17 9.45
CA VAL A 53 -6.73 11.72 9.38
C VAL A 53 -6.80 10.21 9.16
N PHE A 54 -5.76 9.63 8.57
CA PHE A 54 -5.67 8.20 8.26
C PHE A 54 -4.90 7.42 9.33
N ALA A 55 -5.11 7.79 10.59
CA ALA A 55 -4.62 7.04 11.75
C ALA A 55 -5.26 5.64 11.79
N ASP A 56 -4.55 4.64 12.32
CA ASP A 56 -5.04 3.25 12.37
C ASP A 56 -5.96 3.01 13.57
N GLU A 57 -5.81 3.80 14.63
CA GLU A 57 -6.48 3.69 15.93
C GLU A 57 -8.01 3.62 15.83
N PRO A 58 -8.71 4.42 14.99
CA PRO A 58 -10.16 4.33 14.84
C PRO A 58 -10.64 2.97 14.33
N PHE A 59 -9.79 2.19 13.67
CA PHE A 59 -10.12 0.89 13.10
C PHE A 59 -9.84 -0.28 14.05
N ALA A 60 -9.23 -0.05 15.21
CA ALA A 60 -8.74 -1.10 16.11
C ALA A 60 -9.81 -2.13 16.48
N SER A 61 -11.05 -1.69 16.68
CA SER A 61 -12.19 -2.55 17.05
C SER A 61 -12.61 -3.54 15.96
N ALA A 62 -12.25 -3.29 14.70
CA ALA A 62 -12.57 -4.15 13.56
C ALA A 62 -11.57 -5.32 13.38
N PHE A 63 -10.44 -5.31 14.10
CA PHE A 63 -9.40 -6.33 14.01
C PHE A 63 -9.35 -7.21 15.26
N GLY A 64 -8.93 -8.47 15.07
CA GLY A 64 -8.73 -9.39 16.20
C GLY A 64 -7.44 -9.06 16.96
N VAL A 65 -7.42 -9.35 18.27
CA VAL A 65 -6.20 -9.22 19.11
C VAL A 65 -5.09 -10.18 18.65
N ARG A 66 -5.45 -11.33 18.07
CA ARG A 66 -4.52 -12.35 17.57
C ARG A 66 -4.87 -12.71 16.13
N GLY A 67 -3.86 -12.80 15.28
CA GLY A 67 -4.01 -13.10 13.85
C GLY A 67 -2.77 -12.74 13.05
N ALA A 68 -2.75 -13.11 11.77
CA ALA A 68 -1.70 -12.65 10.85
C ALA A 68 -1.68 -11.11 10.78
N PRO A 69 -0.52 -10.46 10.60
CA PRO A 69 -0.48 -9.00 10.48
C PRO A 69 -1.25 -8.55 9.23
N GLY A 70 -2.21 -7.66 9.43
CA GLY A 70 -2.97 -7.03 8.34
C GLY A 70 -2.21 -5.89 7.67
N LEU A 71 -2.73 -5.45 6.53
CA LEU A 71 -2.36 -4.14 5.98
C LEU A 71 -2.85 -3.03 6.93
N PRO A 72 -2.12 -1.91 7.06
CA PRO A 72 -2.56 -0.78 7.89
C PRO A 72 -3.91 -0.26 7.38
N PRO A 73 -4.96 -0.24 8.20
CA PRO A 73 -6.29 0.19 7.76
C PRO A 73 -6.34 1.67 7.36
N GLY A 74 -5.53 2.54 7.96
CA GLY A 74 -5.37 3.93 7.55
C GLY A 74 -4.84 4.08 6.12
N MET A 75 -3.86 3.25 5.75
CA MET A 75 -3.36 3.18 4.38
C MET A 75 -4.45 2.74 3.39
N LEU A 76 -5.24 1.72 3.75
CA LEU A 76 -6.35 1.27 2.90
C LEU A 76 -7.43 2.35 2.77
N ALA A 77 -7.75 3.04 3.85
CA ALA A 77 -8.70 4.16 3.82
C ALA A 77 -8.22 5.29 2.89
N LEU A 78 -6.93 5.63 2.92
CA LEU A 78 -6.34 6.60 1.99
C LEU A 78 -6.49 6.15 0.53
N VAL A 79 -6.18 4.88 0.23
CA VAL A 79 -6.36 4.31 -1.12
C VAL A 79 -7.82 4.40 -1.57
N THR A 80 -8.78 4.10 -0.68
CA THR A 80 -10.21 4.21 -0.98
C THR A 80 -10.65 5.65 -1.24
N VAL A 81 -10.12 6.62 -0.48
CA VAL A 81 -10.41 8.05 -0.71
C VAL A 81 -9.85 8.51 -2.06
N LEU A 82 -8.60 8.16 -2.39
CA LEU A 82 -8.00 8.50 -3.67
C LEU A 82 -8.71 7.84 -4.84
N GLN A 83 -9.10 6.57 -4.67
CA GLN A 83 -9.93 5.85 -5.62
C GLN A 83 -11.22 6.59 -5.92
N PHE A 84 -11.95 7.01 -4.89
CA PHE A 84 -13.20 7.75 -5.04
C PHE A 84 -12.95 9.12 -5.71
N ALA A 85 -11.96 9.88 -5.22
CA ALA A 85 -11.68 11.23 -5.69
C ALA A 85 -11.19 11.28 -7.15
N GLU A 86 -10.50 10.23 -7.61
CA GLU A 86 -10.05 10.08 -9.00
C GLU A 86 -11.01 9.24 -9.87
N ASN A 87 -12.18 8.86 -9.32
CA ASN A 87 -13.22 8.06 -10.00
C ASN A 87 -12.68 6.75 -10.63
N LEU A 88 -11.92 6.00 -9.84
CA LEU A 88 -11.28 4.75 -10.26
C LEU A 88 -12.05 3.52 -9.80
N THR A 89 -12.04 2.47 -10.62
CA THR A 89 -12.42 1.12 -10.17
C THR A 89 -11.34 0.54 -9.25
N ASP A 90 -11.68 -0.45 -8.43
CA ASP A 90 -10.73 -1.14 -7.54
C ASP A 90 -9.49 -1.64 -8.30
N ARG A 91 -9.69 -2.19 -9.51
CA ARG A 91 -8.60 -2.67 -10.37
C ARG A 91 -7.69 -1.54 -10.84
N GLN A 92 -8.25 -0.38 -11.17
CA GLN A 92 -7.47 0.79 -11.56
C GLN A 92 -6.71 1.35 -10.37
N ALA A 93 -7.35 1.49 -9.20
CA ALA A 93 -6.70 1.95 -7.97
C ALA A 93 -5.54 1.02 -7.57
N ALA A 94 -5.76 -0.31 -7.60
CA ALA A 94 -4.69 -1.28 -7.39
C ALA A 94 -3.55 -1.13 -8.42
N GLY A 95 -3.89 -0.88 -9.68
CA GLY A 95 -2.93 -0.55 -10.73
C GLY A 95 -2.12 0.72 -10.41
N MET A 96 -2.76 1.77 -9.91
CA MET A 96 -2.10 3.02 -9.51
C MET A 96 -1.13 2.80 -8.35
N VAL A 97 -1.55 2.10 -7.29
CA VAL A 97 -0.65 1.74 -6.17
C VAL A 97 0.57 0.94 -6.67
N ALA A 98 0.36 0.01 -7.61
CA ALA A 98 1.44 -0.83 -8.13
C ALA A 98 2.46 -0.08 -9.00
N ARG A 99 2.01 0.93 -9.76
CA ARG A 99 2.83 1.53 -10.84
C ARG A 99 3.10 3.02 -10.69
N ALA A 100 2.18 3.79 -10.13
CA ALA A 100 2.23 5.25 -10.14
C ALA A 100 3.05 5.75 -8.93
N ILE A 101 4.09 6.52 -9.22
CA ILE A 101 5.06 6.95 -8.19
C ILE A 101 4.44 7.93 -7.18
N ASP A 102 3.43 8.70 -7.58
CA ASP A 102 2.71 9.62 -6.70
C ASP A 102 1.74 8.90 -5.76
N TRP A 103 1.09 7.84 -6.22
CA TRP A 103 0.30 6.97 -5.35
C TRP A 103 1.18 6.18 -4.39
N LYS A 104 2.36 5.73 -4.85
CA LYS A 104 3.39 5.15 -3.98
C LYS A 104 3.89 6.15 -2.95
N TYR A 105 4.15 7.39 -3.34
CA TYR A 105 4.46 8.47 -2.40
C TYR A 105 3.36 8.60 -1.35
N ALA A 106 2.09 8.51 -1.74
CA ALA A 106 0.95 8.61 -0.84
C ALA A 106 0.88 7.51 0.23
N VAL A 107 1.31 6.27 -0.08
CA VAL A 107 1.04 5.10 0.77
C VAL A 107 2.28 4.34 1.25
N LEU A 108 3.48 4.61 0.73
CA LEU A 108 4.64 3.76 1.00
C LEU A 108 5.16 3.88 2.43
N ARG A 109 5.43 2.70 3.01
CA ARG A 109 6.06 2.51 4.31
C ARG A 109 7.57 2.57 4.27
N HIS A 110 8.17 3.37 5.16
CA HIS A 110 9.53 3.16 5.59
C HIS A 110 9.58 2.09 6.71
N GLU A 111 10.07 0.91 6.36
CA GLU A 111 10.83 0.02 7.24
C GLU A 111 11.99 -0.52 6.40
N ALA A 112 13.23 -0.28 6.80
CA ALA A 112 14.40 -0.93 6.22
C ALA A 112 15.45 -1.22 7.32
N PRO A 113 16.26 -2.31 7.25
CA PRO A 113 16.33 -3.33 6.20
C PRO A 113 16.35 -4.80 6.70
N SER A 114 15.68 -5.71 5.99
CA SER A 114 16.17 -7.09 5.85
C SER A 114 16.34 -7.55 4.40
N LEU A 115 15.90 -6.76 3.41
CA LEU A 115 16.17 -7.02 2.00
C LEU A 115 17.28 -6.09 1.49
N ARG A 116 18.51 -6.62 1.45
CA ARG A 116 19.60 -6.03 0.64
C ARG A 116 19.27 -6.22 -0.85
N ALA A 117 18.42 -5.38 -1.40
CA ALA A 117 18.37 -5.18 -2.83
C ALA A 117 19.53 -4.25 -3.22
N ARG A 118 20.61 -4.83 -3.75
CA ARG A 118 21.70 -4.05 -4.35
C ARG A 118 21.24 -3.62 -5.75
N VAL A 119 20.74 -2.40 -5.89
CA VAL A 119 20.51 -1.79 -7.21
C VAL A 119 21.88 -1.48 -7.80
N ARG A 120 22.32 -2.29 -8.78
CA ARG A 120 23.60 -2.07 -9.50
C ARG A 120 23.47 -1.07 -10.64
N ASP A 121 22.26 -0.92 -11.20
CA ASP A 121 21.95 0.04 -12.26
C ASP A 121 20.52 0.56 -12.10
N PRO A 122 20.31 1.86 -11.83
CA PRO A 122 18.97 2.44 -11.66
C PRO A 122 18.18 2.56 -12.97
N CYS A 123 18.84 2.46 -14.13
CA CYS A 123 18.24 2.69 -15.45
C CYS A 123 18.02 1.42 -16.29
N ARG A 124 18.40 0.23 -15.79
CA ARG A 124 18.28 -1.03 -16.54
C ARG A 124 17.14 -1.87 -15.99
N TRP A 125 15.91 -1.56 -16.38
CA TRP A 125 14.79 -2.49 -16.22
C TRP A 125 14.80 -3.43 -17.43
N SER A 126 15.05 -4.72 -17.21
CA SER A 126 14.85 -5.75 -18.23
C SER A 126 13.96 -6.83 -17.64
N VAL A 127 12.82 -7.06 -18.29
CA VAL A 127 11.98 -8.23 -18.02
C VAL A 127 12.62 -9.39 -18.79
N ALA A 128 13.30 -10.27 -18.07
CA ALA A 128 13.61 -11.60 -18.60
C ALA A 128 12.40 -12.48 -18.28
N ALA A 129 11.78 -13.03 -19.33
CA ALA A 129 10.88 -14.16 -19.20
C ALA A 129 11.75 -15.42 -19.33
N ASP A 130 11.61 -16.35 -18.39
CA ASP A 130 11.97 -17.75 -18.60
C ASP A 130 10.77 -18.50 -19.21
#